data_AF-A0A484G3D5-F1
#
_entry.id   AF-A0A484G3D5-F1
#
_cell.length_a   1.000
_cell.length_b   1.000
_cell.length_c   1.000
_cell.angle_alpha   90.00
_cell.angle_beta   90.00
_cell.angle_gamma   90.00
#
_symmetry.space_group_name_H-M   'P 1'
#
loop_
_entity.id
_entity.type
_entity.pdbx_description
1 polymer ?
#
loop_
_entity_poly.entity_id
_entity_poly.type
_entity_poly.pdbx_seq_one_letter_code
_entity_poly.pdbx_strand_id
1 'polypeptide(L)'
;MPSMLSKAAWVPSGWRRAAAVNVVLMTVALAVLIGVLCVAITATGDVARAWEFYRADCGSGSLSVLNTLLHLLLNALSTVVLASSSFFMQVLNSPSRREVDATHARGDWLDIGIPSWRNAFRLSRFKLVAWLLLLLTSVPIHMVFNSSVFLVDALMGDYHVTIAAEPFVSSGGGEAFLPGASLATGDLDMVSYGTASPRHEEYLDGTSRGLARNVSQAAAGASRFKRLEASACREMYSSDSCAGLRDYRNVVLVVGGQGWTRADVWNLSASASRLWDPIVPEQRTNTLWQSAQCDMSGQIYQGTTPICYSTCTMLLKSYSHDPWLLDLYGEYHDESPGLISWNASLYSAGGVPPTFGFRYDSPALQKQGDHAVLEVLYCLAEDRNPTCAVAVSKTLLMAVIVSVVLKVMTCVLVIWVLGSDEPLVTPGDAVSSFLSCPDDKRETGLTTQDAVRKSGSKQTKTEGYRELGPTRWAHQRYRLASAVPRKVWILTTCILSFGIALALSFFIVQMLADAG
;
A
#
# COMPACT_ATOMS: atom_id res chain seq x y z
N MET A 1 -47.02 55.13 29.89
CA MET A 1 -45.58 54.93 30.19
C MET A 1 -45.40 53.53 30.74
N PRO A 2 -44.87 52.56 29.97
CA PRO A 2 -44.48 51.27 30.50
C PRO A 2 -43.04 51.32 31.00
N SER A 3 -42.89 50.82 32.23
CA SER A 3 -41.68 50.74 33.03
C SER A 3 -40.55 49.95 32.36
N MET A 4 -39.35 50.53 32.45
CA MET A 4 -38.07 49.90 32.19
C MET A 4 -37.91 48.64 33.07
N LEU A 5 -38.08 47.45 32.48
CA LEU A 5 -37.51 46.23 33.03
C LEU A 5 -36.07 46.12 32.52
N SER A 6 -35.13 46.09 33.45
CA SER A 6 -33.70 45.98 33.21
C SER A 6 -33.40 44.82 32.27
N LYS A 7 -32.69 45.10 31.17
CA LYS A 7 -31.96 44.10 30.40
C LYS A 7 -30.91 43.50 31.35
N ALA A 8 -31.26 42.40 32.03
CA ALA A 8 -30.27 41.57 32.70
C ALA A 8 -29.23 41.19 31.64
N ALA A 9 -27.98 41.57 31.88
CA ALA A 9 -26.89 41.32 30.97
C ALA A 9 -26.78 39.82 30.71
N TRP A 10 -27.14 39.42 29.50
CA TRP A 10 -27.12 38.05 29.03
C TRP A 10 -25.67 37.55 29.03
N VAL A 11 -25.36 36.54 29.84
CA VAL A 11 -24.01 35.94 29.90
C VAL A 11 -23.77 35.17 28.60
N PRO A 12 -22.73 35.48 27.80
CA PRO A 12 -22.51 34.83 26.52
C PRO A 12 -22.39 33.30 26.62
N SER A 13 -23.21 32.63 25.82
CA SER A 13 -23.39 31.19 25.63
C SER A 13 -22.11 30.33 25.67
N GLY A 14 -22.07 29.34 26.57
CA GLY A 14 -20.96 28.39 26.71
C GLY A 14 -20.59 27.62 25.42
N TRP A 15 -21.53 27.41 24.51
CA TRP A 15 -21.29 26.70 23.25
C TRP A 15 -20.32 27.43 22.32
N ARG A 16 -20.29 28.78 22.32
CA ARG A 16 -19.38 29.55 21.44
C ARG A 16 -17.92 29.37 21.83
N ARG A 17 -17.65 29.32 23.13
CA ARG A 17 -16.30 29.03 23.65
C ARG A 17 -15.87 27.62 23.24
N ALA A 18 -16.75 26.64 23.39
CA ALA A 18 -16.49 25.28 22.94
C ALA A 18 -16.30 25.21 21.41
N ALA A 19 -17.09 25.95 20.63
CA ALA A 19 -16.96 26.04 19.18
C ALA A 19 -15.60 26.62 18.75
N ALA A 20 -15.16 27.71 19.39
CA ALA A 20 -13.86 28.31 19.13
C ALA A 20 -12.72 27.33 19.42
N VAL A 21 -12.75 26.62 20.55
CA VAL A 21 -11.75 25.60 20.89
C VAL A 21 -11.71 24.48 19.85
N ASN A 22 -12.87 23.98 19.42
CA ASN A 22 -12.95 22.92 18.41
C ASN A 22 -12.42 23.38 17.04
N VAL A 23 -12.70 24.63 16.63
CA VAL A 23 -12.15 25.20 15.39
C VAL A 23 -10.63 25.31 15.48
N VAL A 24 -10.08 25.76 16.62
CA VAL A 24 -8.62 25.81 16.83
C VAL A 24 -8.01 24.42 16.73
N LEU A 25 -8.59 23.41 17.39
CA LEU A 25 -8.10 22.03 17.33
C LEU A 25 -8.08 21.47 15.90
N MET A 26 -9.17 21.65 15.13
CA MET A 26 -9.22 21.21 13.73
C MET A 26 -8.25 22.01 12.84
N THR A 27 -8.03 23.29 13.12
CA THR A 27 -7.09 24.13 12.36
C THR A 27 -5.65 23.71 12.61
N VAL A 28 -5.30 23.37 13.87
CA VAL A 28 -3.98 22.81 14.21
C VAL A 28 -3.79 21.45 13.54
N ALA A 29 -4.78 20.57 13.60
CA ALA A 29 -4.75 19.29 12.90
C ALA A 29 -4.52 19.46 11.39
N LEU A 30 -5.25 20.39 10.77
CA LEU A 30 -5.10 20.72 9.36
C LEU A 30 -3.70 21.24 9.03
N ALA A 31 -3.15 22.14 9.87
CA ALA A 31 -1.80 22.68 9.68
C ALA A 31 -0.73 21.59 9.74
N VAL A 32 -0.85 20.62 10.65
CA VAL A 32 0.05 19.45 10.73
C VAL A 32 -0.04 18.62 9.46
N LEU A 33 -1.26 18.32 8.98
CA LEU A 33 -1.44 17.52 7.76
C LEU A 33 -0.90 18.22 6.51
N ILE A 34 -1.13 19.53 6.38
CA ILE A 34 -0.57 20.33 5.29
C ILE A 34 0.95 20.35 5.37
N GLY A 35 1.53 20.53 6.56
CA GLY A 35 2.98 20.48 6.77
C GLY A 35 3.59 19.16 6.30
N VAL A 36 3.00 18.04 6.69
CA VAL A 36 3.44 16.70 6.24
C VAL A 36 3.32 16.57 4.72
N LEU A 37 2.21 17.00 4.12
CA LEU A 37 2.02 16.94 2.67
C LEU A 37 3.05 17.81 1.91
N CYS A 38 3.32 19.02 2.39
CA CYS A 38 4.32 19.92 1.79
C CYS A 38 5.72 19.30 1.83
N VAL A 39 6.13 18.73 2.96
CA VAL A 39 7.41 18.02 3.07
C VAL A 39 7.42 16.81 2.13
N ALA A 40 6.33 16.05 2.05
CA ALA A 40 6.25 14.88 1.18
C ALA A 40 6.35 15.22 -0.32
N ILE A 41 5.74 16.33 -0.76
CA ILE A 41 5.80 16.79 -2.16
C ILE A 41 7.20 17.32 -2.47
N THR A 42 7.78 18.13 -1.57
CA THR A 42 9.12 18.68 -1.79
C THR A 42 10.21 17.61 -1.80
N ALA A 43 10.02 16.50 -1.08
CA ALA A 43 10.96 15.40 -1.06
C ALA A 43 10.95 14.54 -2.33
N THR A 44 9.81 14.35 -3.00
CA THR A 44 9.74 13.51 -4.22
C THR A 44 9.65 14.29 -5.54
N GLY A 45 9.33 15.59 -5.48
CA GLY A 45 9.12 16.43 -6.66
C GLY A 45 7.83 16.15 -7.43
N ASP A 46 6.92 15.33 -6.88
CA ASP A 46 5.64 14.99 -7.50
C ASP A 46 4.53 14.73 -6.46
N VAL A 47 3.32 14.47 -6.95
CA VAL A 47 2.14 14.15 -6.13
C VAL A 47 1.76 12.67 -6.23
N ALA A 48 2.15 11.99 -7.32
CA ALA A 48 1.68 10.63 -7.63
C ALA A 48 2.43 9.53 -6.87
N ARG A 49 3.75 9.63 -6.70
CA ARG A 49 4.54 8.59 -6.04
C ARG A 49 4.39 8.71 -4.52
N ALA A 50 4.39 7.61 -3.79
CA ALA A 50 4.46 7.69 -2.33
C ALA A 50 5.80 8.29 -1.89
N TRP A 51 5.84 8.94 -0.73
CA TRP A 51 7.09 9.39 -0.13
C TRP A 51 7.57 8.41 0.92
N GLU A 52 8.64 7.69 0.63
CA GLU A 52 9.37 6.85 1.60
C GLU A 52 10.25 7.74 2.47
N PHE A 53 9.80 8.05 3.67
CA PHE A 53 10.48 9.01 4.57
C PHE A 53 11.40 8.32 5.59
N TYR A 54 11.27 7.00 5.76
CA TYR A 54 12.11 6.21 6.65
C TYR A 54 12.40 4.86 6.03
N ARG A 55 13.68 4.47 5.97
CA ARG A 55 14.15 3.17 5.49
C ARG A 55 15.01 2.50 6.54
N ALA A 56 14.83 1.20 6.75
CA ALA A 56 15.70 0.39 7.59
C ALA A 56 15.56 -1.09 7.20
N ASP A 57 16.40 -1.95 7.79
CA ASP A 57 16.33 -3.38 7.55
C ASP A 57 14.97 -3.91 8.03
N CYS A 58 14.31 -4.72 7.19
CA CYS A 58 12.97 -5.27 7.49
C CYS A 58 12.94 -6.09 8.79
N GLY A 59 14.06 -6.70 9.18
CA GLY A 59 14.20 -7.44 10.44
C GLY A 59 14.36 -6.54 11.67
N SER A 60 14.57 -5.23 11.51
CA SER A 60 14.66 -4.31 12.64
C SER A 60 13.27 -4.02 13.21
N GLY A 61 13.08 -4.27 14.52
CA GLY A 61 11.82 -3.96 15.21
C GLY A 61 11.43 -2.47 15.16
N SER A 62 12.38 -1.59 14.83
CA SER A 62 12.20 -0.15 14.73
C SER A 62 11.12 0.27 13.71
N LEU A 63 11.03 -0.39 12.55
CA LEU A 63 10.00 -0.09 11.54
C LEU A 63 8.60 -0.41 12.06
N SER A 64 8.43 -1.57 12.69
CA SER A 64 7.14 -2.02 13.25
C SER A 64 6.66 -1.09 14.37
N VAL A 65 7.57 -0.68 15.26
CA VAL A 65 7.28 0.29 16.32
C VAL A 65 6.88 1.64 15.73
N LEU A 66 7.64 2.17 14.77
CA LEU A 66 7.33 3.45 14.12
C LEU A 66 5.97 3.41 13.41
N ASN A 67 5.70 2.37 12.64
CA ASN A 67 4.42 2.20 11.94
C ASN A 67 3.25 2.17 12.93
N THR A 68 3.39 1.42 14.02
CA THR A 68 2.37 1.35 15.08
C THR A 68 2.11 2.71 15.74
N LEU A 69 3.18 3.43 16.08
CA LEU A 69 3.08 4.77 16.68
C LEU A 69 2.41 5.76 15.74
N LEU A 70 2.74 5.73 14.45
CA LEU A 70 2.11 6.60 13.44
C LEU A 70 0.62 6.30 13.32
N HIS A 71 0.20 5.04 13.25
CA HIS A 71 -1.23 4.71 13.23
C HIS A 71 -1.96 5.11 14.51
N LEU A 72 -1.32 5.02 15.67
CA LEU A 72 -1.89 5.52 16.92
C LEU A 72 -2.11 7.05 16.86
N LEU A 73 -1.13 7.79 16.35
CA LEU A 73 -1.24 9.24 16.15
C LEU A 73 -2.34 9.61 15.14
N LEU A 74 -2.44 8.88 14.02
CA LEU A 74 -3.49 9.07 13.02
C LEU A 74 -4.89 8.84 13.61
N ASN A 75 -5.07 7.77 14.39
CA ASN A 75 -6.32 7.47 15.07
C ASN A 75 -6.68 8.54 16.12
N ALA A 76 -5.70 9.04 16.87
CA ALA A 76 -5.90 10.14 17.81
C ALA A 76 -6.34 11.42 17.07
N LEU A 77 -5.67 11.78 15.97
CA LEU A 77 -6.01 12.97 15.18
C LEU A 77 -7.39 12.85 14.54
N SER A 78 -7.71 11.68 13.98
CA SER A 78 -9.03 11.34 13.45
C SER A 78 -10.11 11.56 14.50
N THR A 79 -9.90 11.01 15.70
CA THR A 79 -10.84 11.13 16.82
C THR A 79 -11.09 12.59 17.19
N VAL A 80 -10.05 13.43 17.26
CA VAL A 80 -10.20 14.87 17.53
C VAL A 80 -11.06 15.56 16.46
N VAL A 81 -10.76 15.35 15.18
CA VAL A 81 -11.50 15.97 14.07
C VAL A 81 -12.96 15.51 14.04
N LEU A 82 -13.22 14.23 14.29
CA LEU A 82 -14.55 13.66 14.36
C LEU A 82 -15.34 14.19 15.56
N ALA A 83 -14.72 14.25 16.75
CA ALA A 83 -15.35 14.78 17.95
C ALA A 83 -15.76 16.25 17.74
N SER A 84 -14.88 17.06 17.14
CA SER A 84 -15.18 18.43 16.77
C SER A 84 -16.32 18.53 15.76
N SER A 85 -16.30 17.70 14.70
CA SER A 85 -17.39 17.66 13.72
C SER A 85 -18.73 17.26 14.36
N SER A 86 -18.71 16.31 15.29
CA SER A 86 -19.88 15.84 16.04
C SER A 86 -20.46 16.95 16.94
N PHE A 87 -19.61 17.72 17.61
CA PHE A 87 -20.05 18.89 18.36
C PHE A 87 -20.80 19.89 17.49
N PHE A 88 -20.25 20.27 16.33
CA PHE A 88 -20.93 21.20 15.41
C PHE A 88 -22.22 20.61 14.84
N MET A 89 -22.24 19.31 14.55
CA MET A 89 -23.47 18.62 14.14
C MET A 89 -24.55 18.70 15.23
N GLN A 90 -24.19 18.59 16.51
CA GLN A 90 -25.13 18.79 17.62
C GLN A 90 -25.66 20.23 17.66
N VAL A 91 -24.78 21.23 17.60
CA VAL A 91 -25.16 22.66 17.60
C VAL A 91 -26.13 22.98 16.45
N LEU A 92 -25.86 22.44 15.25
CA LEU A 92 -26.73 22.61 14.08
C LEU A 92 -28.09 21.93 14.22
N ASN A 93 -28.13 20.82 14.95
CA ASN A 93 -29.36 20.07 15.22
C ASN A 93 -30.20 20.69 16.34
N SER A 94 -29.60 21.57 17.14
CA SER A 94 -30.26 22.27 18.24
C SER A 94 -31.14 23.43 17.73
N PRO A 95 -32.40 23.51 18.18
CA PRO A 95 -33.27 24.63 17.87
C PRO A 95 -32.93 25.84 18.73
N SER A 96 -33.11 27.04 18.20
CA SER A 96 -33.13 28.28 18.96
C SER A 96 -34.50 28.49 19.62
N ARG A 97 -34.57 29.37 20.62
CA ARG A 97 -35.85 29.68 21.27
C ARG A 97 -36.92 30.17 20.29
N ARG A 98 -36.53 31.04 19.36
CA ARG A 98 -37.44 31.54 18.30
C ARG A 98 -37.98 30.43 17.40
N GLU A 99 -37.15 29.45 17.04
CA GLU A 99 -37.58 28.30 16.23
C GLU A 99 -38.54 27.38 17.00
N VAL A 100 -38.32 27.22 18.31
CA VAL A 100 -39.24 26.50 19.20
C VAL A 100 -40.59 27.22 19.26
N ASP A 101 -40.61 28.52 19.58
CA ASP A 101 -41.84 29.30 19.71
C ASP A 101 -42.64 29.31 18.40
N ALA A 102 -41.98 29.49 17.24
CA ALA A 102 -42.61 29.43 15.93
C ALA A 102 -43.18 28.04 15.60
N THR A 103 -42.60 26.98 16.15
CA THR A 103 -43.07 25.60 15.94
C THR A 103 -44.23 25.27 16.89
N HIS A 104 -44.15 25.70 18.14
CA HIS A 104 -45.24 25.62 19.12
C HIS A 104 -46.47 26.42 18.67
N ALA A 105 -46.29 27.59 18.05
CA ALA A 105 -47.39 28.37 17.46
C ALA A 105 -48.18 27.59 16.39
N ARG A 106 -47.52 26.64 15.72
CA ARG A 106 -48.11 25.75 14.71
C ARG A 106 -48.63 24.42 15.29
N GLY A 107 -48.60 24.24 16.62
CA GLY A 107 -49.05 23.01 17.28
C GLY A 107 -48.15 21.80 17.03
N ASP A 108 -46.85 22.02 16.85
CA ASP A 108 -45.85 20.98 16.65
C ASP A 108 -44.68 21.15 17.63
N TRP A 109 -43.73 20.23 17.66
CA TRP A 109 -42.61 20.21 18.63
C TRP A 109 -41.25 19.94 17.97
N LEU A 110 -40.18 20.37 18.63
CA LEU A 110 -38.78 20.10 18.29
C LEU A 110 -38.08 19.39 19.44
N ASP A 111 -37.07 18.58 19.12
CA ASP A 111 -36.29 17.87 20.13
C ASP A 111 -35.16 18.78 20.66
N ILE A 112 -34.81 18.69 21.94
CA ILE A 112 -33.75 19.51 22.55
C ILE A 112 -32.78 18.60 23.29
N GLY A 113 -31.47 18.85 23.17
CA GLY A 113 -30.44 18.09 23.89
C GLY A 113 -30.08 16.73 23.30
N ILE A 114 -30.65 16.35 22.16
CA ILE A 114 -30.41 15.07 21.50
C ILE A 114 -30.26 15.22 19.98
N PRO A 115 -29.47 14.37 19.30
CA PRO A 115 -29.47 14.29 17.84
C PRO A 115 -30.84 13.86 17.31
N SER A 116 -31.46 14.69 16.49
CA SER A 116 -32.79 14.48 15.94
C SER A 116 -32.82 14.66 14.43
N TRP A 117 -33.14 13.58 13.72
CA TRP A 117 -33.43 13.65 12.28
C TRP A 117 -34.61 14.57 11.98
N ARG A 118 -35.59 14.64 12.89
CA ARG A 118 -36.71 15.58 12.75
C ARG A 118 -36.21 17.01 12.74
N ASN A 119 -35.34 17.38 13.67
CA ASN A 119 -34.75 18.71 13.70
C ASN A 119 -33.89 18.97 12.46
N ALA A 120 -33.05 18.01 12.06
CA ALA A 120 -32.19 18.14 10.88
C ALA A 120 -32.98 18.55 9.63
N PHE A 121 -34.15 17.93 9.39
CA PHE A 121 -34.96 18.21 8.21
C PHE A 121 -36.01 19.33 8.38
N ARG A 122 -36.26 19.82 9.60
CA ARG A 122 -37.30 20.84 9.87
C ARG A 122 -36.78 22.21 10.24
N LEU A 123 -35.53 22.30 10.70
CA LEU A 123 -34.86 23.57 10.94
C LEU A 123 -34.49 24.24 9.60
N SER A 124 -33.67 25.29 9.65
CA SER A 124 -33.27 26.03 8.45
C SER A 124 -32.50 25.15 7.45
N ARG A 125 -32.66 25.43 6.15
CA ARG A 125 -31.91 24.74 5.08
C ARG A 125 -30.40 24.83 5.27
N PHE A 126 -29.92 25.95 5.80
CA PHE A 126 -28.52 26.14 6.16
C PHE A 126 -28.05 25.08 7.17
N LYS A 127 -28.81 24.89 8.27
CA LYS A 127 -28.48 23.89 9.30
C LYS A 127 -28.40 22.49 8.72
N LEU A 128 -29.35 22.12 7.86
CA LEU A 128 -29.36 20.82 7.18
C LEU A 128 -28.14 20.63 6.27
N VAL A 129 -27.83 21.60 5.41
CA VAL A 129 -26.71 21.49 4.45
C VAL A 129 -25.37 21.43 5.19
N ALA A 130 -25.15 22.29 6.19
CA ALA A 130 -23.94 22.27 6.98
C ALA A 130 -23.79 20.95 7.75
N TRP A 131 -24.89 20.42 8.30
CA TRP A 131 -24.90 19.13 9.00
C TRP A 131 -24.55 17.97 8.06
N LEU A 132 -25.15 17.91 6.86
CA LEU A 132 -24.85 16.90 5.85
C LEU A 132 -23.41 16.99 5.34
N LEU A 133 -22.89 18.20 5.14
CA LEU A 133 -21.52 18.39 4.69
C LEU A 133 -20.52 17.88 5.75
N LEU A 134 -20.75 18.18 7.03
CA LEU A 134 -19.94 17.64 8.13
C LEU A 134 -20.03 16.11 8.23
N LEU A 135 -21.21 15.54 7.96
CA LEU A 135 -21.39 14.08 7.96
C LEU A 135 -20.61 13.42 6.82
N LEU A 136 -20.83 13.86 5.57
CA LEU A 136 -20.25 13.27 4.36
C LEU A 136 -18.72 13.38 4.34
N THR A 137 -18.18 14.53 4.76
CA THR A 137 -16.72 14.75 4.86
C THR A 137 -16.05 13.91 5.96
N SER A 138 -16.81 13.22 6.83
CA SER A 138 -16.23 12.28 7.79
C SER A 138 -15.86 10.93 7.16
N VAL A 139 -16.48 10.56 6.03
CA VAL A 139 -16.29 9.24 5.40
C VAL A 139 -14.83 9.01 4.97
N PRO A 140 -14.15 9.94 4.25
CA PRO A 140 -12.76 9.71 3.85
C PRO A 140 -11.81 9.57 5.04
N ILE A 141 -12.06 10.31 6.13
CA ILE A 141 -11.24 10.23 7.35
C ILE A 141 -11.32 8.83 7.96
N HIS A 142 -12.50 8.20 7.96
CA HIS A 142 -12.65 6.83 8.45
C HIS A 142 -12.09 5.77 7.51
N MET A 143 -12.23 5.94 6.20
CA MET A 143 -11.91 4.89 5.24
C MET A 143 -10.42 4.87 4.84
N VAL A 144 -9.82 6.04 4.62
CA VAL A 144 -8.50 6.09 3.96
C VAL A 144 -7.40 6.74 4.79
N PHE A 145 -7.71 7.33 5.94
CA PHE A 145 -6.70 8.09 6.69
C PHE A 145 -5.62 7.17 7.28
N ASN A 146 -6.01 6.03 7.85
CA ASN A 146 -5.04 5.04 8.32
C ASN A 146 -4.18 4.48 7.19
N SER A 147 -4.75 4.32 5.98
CA SER A 147 -4.03 3.84 4.80
C SER A 147 -3.13 4.91 4.15
N SER A 148 -3.16 6.16 4.62
CA SER A 148 -2.26 7.20 4.13
C SER A 148 -0.81 6.97 4.54
N VAL A 149 -0.57 6.17 5.58
CA VAL A 149 0.75 5.69 6.00
C VAL A 149 0.76 4.18 5.87
N PHE A 150 1.79 3.61 5.25
CA PHE A 150 1.91 2.17 5.03
C PHE A 150 3.37 1.72 4.96
N LEU A 151 3.57 0.43 5.17
CA LEU A 151 4.87 -0.23 5.00
C LEU A 151 5.07 -0.61 3.53
N VAL A 152 6.26 -0.35 3.00
CA VAL A 152 6.72 -0.81 1.69
C VAL A 152 7.79 -1.87 1.91
N ASP A 153 7.58 -3.03 1.30
CA ASP A 153 8.59 -4.07 1.20
C ASP A 153 9.18 -4.03 -0.23
N ALA A 154 10.42 -3.58 -0.35
CA ALA A 154 11.09 -3.43 -1.63
C ALA A 154 11.81 -4.74 -2.02
N LEU A 155 11.03 -5.78 -2.31
CA LEU A 155 11.54 -7.01 -2.91
C LEU A 155 11.75 -6.78 -4.41
N MET A 156 12.84 -6.11 -4.78
CA MET A 156 13.29 -6.05 -6.18
C MET A 156 13.59 -7.46 -6.72
N GLY A 157 13.21 -7.73 -7.97
CA GLY A 157 13.39 -9.01 -8.66
C GLY A 157 14.76 -9.17 -9.32
N ASP A 158 15.63 -8.16 -9.21
CA ASP A 158 16.91 -8.11 -9.91
C ASP A 158 18.02 -8.84 -9.14
N TYR A 159 18.72 -9.71 -9.86
CA TYR A 159 19.81 -10.51 -9.31
C TYR A 159 20.88 -10.81 -10.35
N HIS A 160 22.08 -11.08 -9.88
CA HIS A 160 23.19 -11.47 -10.73
C HIS A 160 23.49 -12.96 -10.56
N VAL A 161 23.58 -13.68 -11.68
CA VAL A 161 23.95 -15.09 -11.71
C VAL A 161 25.34 -15.20 -12.32
N THR A 162 26.23 -15.93 -11.64
CA THR A 162 27.53 -16.33 -12.17
C THR A 162 27.66 -17.84 -12.09
N ILE A 163 27.96 -18.50 -13.20
CA ILE A 163 28.28 -19.92 -13.26
C ILE A 163 29.78 -20.04 -13.46
N ALA A 164 30.46 -20.71 -12.53
CA ALA A 164 31.90 -20.82 -12.57
C ALA A 164 32.41 -22.14 -11.98
N ALA A 165 33.61 -22.54 -12.39
CA ALA A 165 34.29 -23.70 -11.81
C ALA A 165 34.85 -23.38 -10.41
N GLU A 166 35.12 -24.40 -9.60
CA GLU A 166 35.68 -24.28 -8.24
C GLU A 166 36.88 -23.30 -8.14
N PRO A 167 37.84 -23.27 -9.09
CA PRO A 167 38.99 -22.36 -8.96
C PRO A 167 38.62 -20.86 -9.04
N PHE A 168 37.44 -20.51 -9.55
CA PHE A 168 36.97 -19.11 -9.59
C PHE A 168 36.78 -18.51 -8.19
N VAL A 169 36.34 -19.33 -7.23
CA VAL A 169 36.04 -18.91 -5.85
C VAL A 169 37.13 -19.29 -4.85
N SER A 170 38.12 -20.06 -5.28
CA SER A 170 39.23 -20.50 -4.42
C SER A 170 40.27 -19.40 -4.22
N SER A 171 41.07 -19.54 -3.15
CA SER A 171 42.12 -18.58 -2.77
C SER A 171 43.20 -18.50 -3.86
N GLY A 172 43.06 -17.55 -4.77
CA GLY A 172 43.93 -17.39 -5.93
C GLY A 172 43.21 -16.79 -7.13
N GLY A 173 41.88 -16.96 -7.19
CA GLY A 173 41.02 -16.39 -8.23
C GLY A 173 41.40 -16.89 -9.62
N GLY A 174 40.74 -17.96 -10.07
CA GLY A 174 40.89 -18.42 -11.44
C GLY A 174 40.63 -17.31 -12.46
N GLU A 175 41.29 -17.41 -13.61
CA GLU A 175 41.10 -16.42 -14.67
C GLU A 175 39.67 -16.48 -15.19
N ALA A 176 39.07 -15.31 -15.39
CA ALA A 176 37.68 -15.17 -15.82
C ALA A 176 37.62 -14.19 -17.01
N PHE A 177 37.27 -14.72 -18.17
CA PHE A 177 37.11 -13.95 -19.40
C PHE A 177 35.63 -13.93 -19.81
N LEU A 178 35.09 -12.75 -20.03
CA LEU A 178 33.73 -12.55 -20.55
C LEU A 178 33.68 -12.81 -22.07
N PRO A 179 32.54 -13.25 -22.64
CA PRO A 179 31.24 -13.53 -22.00
C PRO A 179 31.15 -14.89 -21.26
N GLY A 180 32.25 -15.64 -21.17
CA GLY A 180 32.23 -17.05 -20.72
C GLY A 180 32.10 -18.01 -21.91
N ALA A 181 31.72 -19.27 -21.66
CA ALA A 181 31.69 -20.34 -22.65
C ALA A 181 30.56 -20.19 -23.68
N SER A 182 29.51 -19.45 -23.33
CA SER A 182 28.27 -19.33 -24.10
C SER A 182 28.41 -18.61 -25.43
N LEU A 183 29.49 -17.84 -25.63
CA LEU A 183 29.63 -16.89 -26.75
C LEU A 183 28.48 -15.87 -26.83
N ALA A 184 27.52 -15.86 -25.90
CA ALA A 184 26.28 -15.12 -26.01
C ALA A 184 26.56 -13.61 -25.92
N THR A 185 26.37 -12.93 -27.05
CA THR A 185 26.52 -11.49 -27.21
C THR A 185 25.24 -10.94 -27.83
N GLY A 186 25.00 -9.64 -27.68
CA GLY A 186 23.86 -8.97 -28.30
C GLY A 186 23.86 -8.98 -29.84
N ASP A 187 24.94 -9.46 -30.47
CA ASP A 187 25.08 -9.58 -31.92
C ASP A 187 24.68 -10.96 -32.48
N LEU A 188 24.49 -11.94 -31.61
CA LEU A 188 24.03 -13.27 -31.98
C LEU A 188 22.50 -13.32 -31.93
N ASP A 189 21.88 -13.93 -32.93
CA ASP A 189 20.43 -14.23 -32.95
C ASP A 189 20.10 -15.44 -32.06
N MET A 190 20.67 -15.46 -30.85
CA MET A 190 20.42 -16.47 -29.82
C MET A 190 19.66 -15.87 -28.66
N VAL A 191 18.85 -16.72 -28.02
CA VAL A 191 17.98 -16.39 -26.89
C VAL A 191 18.77 -15.64 -25.81
N SER A 192 18.32 -14.44 -25.45
CA SER A 192 19.00 -13.57 -24.48
C SER A 192 19.15 -14.26 -23.13
N TYR A 193 20.38 -14.45 -22.67
CA TYR A 193 20.70 -14.86 -21.31
C TYR A 193 20.74 -13.62 -20.41
N GLY A 194 19.60 -13.24 -19.83
CA GLY A 194 19.49 -12.07 -18.96
C GLY A 194 18.88 -10.83 -19.64
N THR A 195 18.95 -9.69 -18.94
CA THR A 195 18.24 -8.45 -19.30
C THR A 195 18.93 -7.60 -20.36
N ALA A 196 20.25 -7.73 -20.55
CA ALA A 196 21.03 -7.04 -21.59
C ALA A 196 22.40 -7.72 -21.82
N SER A 197 22.57 -8.40 -22.96
CA SER A 197 23.85 -8.98 -23.38
C SER A 197 24.69 -7.95 -24.14
N PRO A 198 25.95 -7.67 -23.74
CA PRO A 198 26.84 -6.77 -24.47
C PRO A 198 27.11 -7.25 -25.89
N ARG A 199 27.33 -6.32 -26.82
CA ARG A 199 27.87 -6.62 -28.15
C ARG A 199 29.33 -7.02 -28.08
N HIS A 200 29.84 -7.72 -29.09
CA HIS A 200 31.24 -8.11 -29.17
C HIS A 200 32.19 -6.90 -29.10
N GLU A 201 31.86 -5.80 -29.78
CA GLU A 201 32.64 -4.55 -29.76
C GLU A 201 32.76 -3.96 -28.35
N GLU A 202 31.74 -4.14 -27.51
CA GLU A 202 31.70 -3.62 -26.13
C GLU A 202 32.67 -4.34 -25.18
N TYR A 203 33.11 -5.55 -25.55
CA TYR A 203 34.18 -6.26 -24.86
C TYR A 203 35.57 -5.75 -25.26
N LEU A 204 35.72 -5.21 -26.47
CA LEU A 204 36.99 -4.66 -26.97
C LEU A 204 37.24 -3.24 -26.50
N ASP A 205 36.23 -2.38 -26.56
CA ASP A 205 36.34 -0.98 -26.14
C ASP A 205 36.30 -0.80 -24.60
N GLY A 206 35.94 -1.87 -23.89
CA GLY A 206 35.82 -1.91 -22.44
C GLY A 206 34.59 -1.19 -21.90
N THR A 207 33.56 -0.95 -22.70
CA THR A 207 32.26 -0.43 -22.22
C THR A 207 31.50 -1.47 -21.38
N SER A 208 31.79 -2.76 -21.56
CA SER A 208 31.35 -3.88 -20.71
C SER A 208 32.00 -3.91 -19.30
N ARG A 209 32.75 -2.87 -18.90
CA ARG A 209 33.39 -2.72 -17.57
C ARG A 209 32.43 -2.92 -16.40
N GLY A 210 31.14 -2.61 -16.56
CA GLY A 210 30.13 -2.87 -15.53
C GLY A 210 29.95 -4.37 -15.25
N LEU A 211 29.81 -5.17 -16.31
CA LEU A 211 29.70 -6.62 -16.22
C LEU A 211 31.00 -7.26 -15.71
N ALA A 212 32.15 -6.80 -16.21
CA ALA A 212 33.46 -7.25 -15.73
C ALA A 212 33.64 -6.94 -14.23
N ARG A 213 33.17 -5.77 -13.77
CA ARG A 213 33.15 -5.41 -12.34
C ARG A 213 32.26 -6.36 -11.56
N ASN A 214 31.05 -6.66 -12.01
CA ASN A 214 30.15 -7.59 -11.33
C ASN A 214 30.77 -8.99 -11.18
N VAL A 215 31.40 -9.53 -12.23
CA VAL A 215 32.10 -10.82 -12.16
C VAL A 215 33.27 -10.77 -11.18
N SER A 216 34.10 -9.72 -11.23
CA SER A 216 35.22 -9.57 -10.30
C SER A 216 34.76 -9.41 -8.84
N GLN A 217 33.63 -8.74 -8.62
CA GLN A 217 33.01 -8.59 -7.30
C GLN A 217 32.40 -9.91 -6.83
N ALA A 218 31.79 -10.69 -7.72
CA ALA A 218 31.30 -12.03 -7.41
C ALA A 218 32.46 -12.94 -7.00
N ALA A 219 33.58 -12.94 -7.73
CA ALA A 219 34.78 -13.71 -7.36
C ALA A 219 35.33 -13.29 -5.99
N ALA A 220 35.50 -11.98 -5.75
CA ALA A 220 36.03 -11.46 -4.49
C ALA A 220 35.08 -11.64 -3.30
N GLY A 221 33.77 -11.52 -3.54
CA GLY A 221 32.71 -11.59 -2.55
C GLY A 221 32.22 -13.02 -2.24
N ALA A 222 32.47 -13.99 -3.13
CA ALA A 222 32.02 -15.37 -3.02
C ALA A 222 32.35 -16.02 -1.66
N SER A 223 33.50 -15.69 -1.07
CA SER A 223 33.91 -16.18 0.26
C SER A 223 33.01 -15.73 1.41
N ARG A 224 32.26 -14.63 1.25
CA ARG A 224 31.31 -14.10 2.24
C ARG A 224 29.89 -14.60 2.02
N PHE A 225 29.62 -15.13 0.83
CA PHE A 225 28.30 -15.63 0.47
C PHE A 225 28.05 -16.95 1.20
N LYS A 226 26.78 -17.20 1.50
CA LYS A 226 26.39 -18.41 2.20
C LYS A 226 26.39 -19.59 1.24
N ARG A 227 27.10 -20.65 1.64
CA ARG A 227 27.10 -21.91 0.90
C ARG A 227 25.79 -22.66 1.11
N LEU A 228 25.13 -22.99 0.01
CA LEU A 228 23.89 -23.75 -0.04
C LEU A 228 24.07 -24.99 -0.93
N GLU A 229 23.31 -26.04 -0.64
CA GLU A 229 23.26 -27.24 -1.49
C GLU A 229 22.58 -26.94 -2.83
N ALA A 230 22.96 -27.66 -3.88
CA ALA A 230 22.47 -27.43 -5.24
C ALA A 230 20.93 -27.48 -5.34
N SER A 231 20.27 -28.38 -4.61
CA SER A 231 18.81 -28.51 -4.54
C SER A 231 18.14 -27.23 -3.99
N ALA A 232 18.66 -26.68 -2.89
CA ALA A 232 18.17 -25.44 -2.30
C ALA A 232 18.38 -24.23 -3.21
N CYS A 233 19.52 -24.18 -3.92
CA CYS A 233 19.79 -23.15 -4.91
C CYS A 233 18.79 -23.20 -6.07
N ARG A 234 18.52 -24.41 -6.58
CA ARG A 234 17.56 -24.64 -7.66
C ARG A 234 16.17 -24.17 -7.27
N GLU A 235 15.70 -24.55 -6.08
CA GLU A 235 14.38 -24.15 -5.58
C GLU A 235 14.21 -22.63 -5.48
N MET A 236 15.29 -21.88 -5.31
CA MET A 236 15.21 -20.43 -5.19
C MET A 236 15.37 -19.68 -6.51
N TYR A 237 16.31 -20.11 -7.35
CA TYR A 237 16.73 -19.37 -8.54
C TYR A 237 16.15 -19.90 -9.85
N SER A 238 15.74 -21.18 -9.90
CA SER A 238 15.10 -21.73 -11.10
C SER A 238 13.72 -21.11 -11.32
N SER A 239 13.34 -20.92 -12.57
CA SER A 239 11.97 -20.50 -12.92
C SER A 239 10.92 -21.56 -12.57
N ASP A 240 11.32 -22.82 -12.44
CA ASP A 240 10.39 -23.95 -12.25
C ASP A 240 9.78 -24.00 -10.84
N SER A 241 10.48 -23.46 -9.84
CA SER A 241 10.14 -23.60 -8.43
C SER A 241 9.38 -22.41 -7.85
N CYS A 242 9.46 -21.23 -8.49
CA CYS A 242 8.69 -20.04 -8.13
C CYS A 242 8.80 -19.55 -6.67
N ALA A 243 9.83 -19.93 -5.91
CA ALA A 243 9.95 -19.57 -4.49
C ALA A 243 10.20 -18.05 -4.29
N GLY A 244 10.82 -17.41 -5.28
CA GLY A 244 11.20 -16.00 -5.26
C GLY A 244 12.45 -15.73 -4.43
N LEU A 245 13.10 -14.60 -4.70
CA LEU A 245 14.39 -14.18 -4.11
C LEU A 245 14.21 -13.57 -2.70
N ARG A 246 13.68 -14.33 -1.75
CA ARG A 246 13.32 -13.79 -0.41
C ARG A 246 14.55 -13.53 0.46
N ASP A 247 15.39 -14.55 0.61
CA ASP A 247 16.47 -14.56 1.59
C ASP A 247 17.83 -14.19 0.99
N TYR A 248 17.99 -14.40 -0.32
CA TYR A 248 19.24 -14.16 -1.03
C TYR A 248 18.98 -13.40 -2.33
N ARG A 249 19.99 -12.66 -2.79
CA ARG A 249 19.93 -11.88 -4.03
C ARG A 249 20.84 -12.46 -5.10
N ASN A 250 22.14 -12.16 -5.06
CA ASN A 250 23.08 -12.60 -6.08
C ASN A 250 23.55 -14.04 -5.79
N VAL A 251 23.92 -14.77 -6.83
CA VAL A 251 24.35 -16.17 -6.68
C VAL A 251 25.52 -16.53 -7.60
N VAL A 252 26.46 -17.28 -7.04
CA VAL A 252 27.52 -17.97 -7.78
C VAL A 252 27.24 -19.47 -7.74
N LEU A 253 26.89 -20.05 -8.88
CA LEU A 253 26.74 -21.50 -9.07
C LEU A 253 28.13 -22.09 -9.34
N VAL A 254 28.55 -23.00 -8.46
CA VAL A 254 29.85 -23.67 -8.58
C VAL A 254 29.66 -25.04 -9.22
N VAL A 255 30.24 -25.19 -10.40
CA VAL A 255 30.14 -26.42 -11.21
C VAL A 255 31.41 -27.26 -11.14
N GLY A 256 31.28 -28.55 -11.42
CA GLY A 256 32.42 -29.47 -11.47
C GLY A 256 33.46 -29.10 -12.53
N GLY A 257 34.72 -29.46 -12.28
CA GLY A 257 35.85 -29.26 -13.19
C GLY A 257 36.77 -28.10 -12.81
N GLN A 258 37.79 -27.86 -13.65
CA GLN A 258 38.82 -26.81 -13.44
C GLN A 258 38.58 -25.57 -14.32
N GLY A 259 37.46 -25.53 -15.05
CA GLY A 259 37.19 -24.56 -16.12
C GLY A 259 37.37 -25.18 -17.49
N TRP A 260 37.54 -24.33 -18.50
CA TRP A 260 37.60 -24.74 -19.91
C TRP A 260 38.59 -23.87 -20.67
N THR A 261 39.13 -24.35 -21.79
CA THR A 261 39.88 -23.52 -22.74
C THR A 261 39.04 -23.25 -23.97
N ARG A 262 39.29 -22.12 -24.64
CA ARG A 262 38.62 -21.79 -25.90
C ARG A 262 38.89 -22.85 -26.97
N ALA A 263 40.10 -23.42 -27.00
CA ALA A 263 40.46 -24.50 -27.91
C ALA A 263 39.60 -25.76 -27.70
N ASP A 264 39.18 -26.04 -26.48
CA ASP A 264 38.43 -27.25 -26.14
C ASP A 264 36.93 -27.10 -26.37
N VAL A 265 36.38 -25.90 -26.17
CA VAL A 265 34.93 -25.69 -26.13
C VAL A 265 34.39 -24.96 -27.37
N TRP A 266 35.16 -24.11 -28.02
CA TRP A 266 34.69 -23.38 -29.20
C TRP A 266 35.18 -24.01 -30.50
N ASN A 267 34.27 -24.12 -31.47
CA ASN A 267 34.54 -24.55 -32.83
C ASN A 267 34.50 -23.33 -33.77
N LEU A 268 35.63 -22.63 -33.90
CA LEU A 268 35.73 -21.38 -34.65
C LEU A 268 36.54 -21.55 -35.95
N SER A 269 36.13 -20.86 -37.03
CA SER A 269 37.02 -20.58 -38.17
C SER A 269 38.26 -19.77 -37.76
N ALA A 270 39.28 -19.75 -38.62
CA ALA A 270 40.47 -18.94 -38.40
C ALA A 270 40.17 -17.42 -38.29
N SER A 271 39.16 -16.92 -39.02
CA SER A 271 38.72 -15.52 -38.92
C SER A 271 38.01 -15.24 -37.60
N ALA A 272 37.11 -16.13 -37.15
CA ALA A 272 36.45 -16.05 -35.86
C ALA A 272 37.44 -16.18 -34.67
N SER A 273 38.43 -17.07 -34.79
CA SER A 273 39.46 -17.27 -33.76
C SER A 273 40.28 -15.99 -33.54
N ARG A 274 40.70 -15.31 -34.62
CA ARG A 274 41.43 -14.03 -34.54
C ARG A 274 40.62 -12.91 -33.90
N LEU A 275 39.29 -12.92 -34.08
CA LEU A 275 38.39 -11.92 -33.53
C LEU A 275 38.25 -12.04 -32.01
N TRP A 276 38.23 -13.28 -31.48
CA TRP A 276 38.07 -13.53 -30.05
C TRP A 276 39.37 -13.60 -29.25
N ASP A 277 40.52 -13.85 -29.89
CA ASP A 277 41.79 -14.04 -29.19
C ASP A 277 42.17 -12.90 -28.22
N PRO A 278 41.91 -11.60 -28.53
CA PRO A 278 42.19 -10.50 -27.60
C PRO A 278 41.30 -10.50 -26.34
N ILE A 279 40.13 -11.14 -26.39
CA ILE A 279 39.12 -11.13 -25.32
C ILE A 279 39.18 -12.44 -24.52
N VAL A 280 39.19 -13.58 -25.22
CA VAL A 280 39.26 -14.93 -24.66
C VAL A 280 40.42 -15.67 -25.33
N PRO A 281 41.61 -15.73 -24.70
CA PRO A 281 42.79 -16.36 -25.29
C PRO A 281 42.59 -17.87 -25.53
N GLU A 282 43.18 -18.41 -26.60
CA GLU A 282 42.92 -19.79 -27.05
C GLU A 282 43.21 -20.88 -26.00
N GLN A 283 44.37 -20.78 -25.36
CA GLN A 283 44.96 -21.84 -24.53
C GLN A 283 44.88 -21.54 -23.02
N ARG A 284 44.33 -20.38 -22.62
CA ARG A 284 44.20 -20.02 -21.21
C ARG A 284 42.91 -20.61 -20.65
N THR A 285 43.01 -21.19 -19.47
CA THR A 285 41.85 -21.75 -18.77
C THR A 285 40.96 -20.63 -18.26
N ASN A 286 39.73 -20.60 -18.75
CA ASN A 286 38.67 -19.75 -18.26
C ASN A 286 37.84 -20.52 -17.23
N THR A 287 37.73 -19.95 -16.04
CA THR A 287 36.93 -20.52 -14.94
C THR A 287 35.50 -20.03 -14.94
N LEU A 288 35.21 -18.97 -15.71
CA LEU A 288 33.86 -18.45 -15.91
C LEU A 288 33.16 -19.22 -17.03
N TRP A 289 32.05 -19.88 -16.70
CA TRP A 289 31.18 -20.50 -17.70
C TRP A 289 30.19 -19.50 -18.26
N GLN A 290 29.52 -18.73 -17.40
CA GLN A 290 28.58 -17.70 -17.84
C GLN A 290 28.29 -16.71 -16.70
N SER A 291 27.95 -15.46 -17.06
CA SER A 291 27.51 -14.46 -16.09
C SER A 291 26.48 -13.54 -16.75
N ALA A 292 25.38 -13.26 -16.05
CA ALA A 292 24.31 -12.44 -16.57
C ALA A 292 23.59 -11.67 -15.45
N GLN A 293 23.10 -10.48 -15.80
CA GLN A 293 22.12 -9.76 -15.00
C GLN A 293 20.73 -10.34 -15.31
N CYS A 294 20.03 -10.74 -14.26
CA CYS A 294 18.74 -11.39 -14.32
C CYS A 294 17.68 -10.55 -13.62
N ASP A 295 16.44 -10.67 -14.06
CA ASP A 295 15.26 -10.16 -13.38
C ASP A 295 14.24 -11.29 -13.27
N MET A 296 13.64 -11.42 -12.09
CA MET A 296 12.60 -12.40 -11.80
C MET A 296 11.32 -11.69 -11.38
N SER A 297 10.23 -12.01 -12.07
CA SER A 297 8.90 -11.49 -11.77
C SER A 297 7.89 -12.62 -11.63
N GLY A 298 6.93 -12.47 -10.71
CA GLY A 298 5.84 -13.41 -10.52
C GLY A 298 4.52 -12.80 -10.97
N GLN A 299 3.71 -13.55 -11.72
CA GLN A 299 2.32 -13.21 -12.02
C GLN A 299 1.39 -14.24 -11.38
N ILE A 300 0.39 -13.75 -10.66
CA ILE A 300 -0.65 -14.57 -10.05
C ILE A 300 -1.93 -14.35 -10.86
N TYR A 301 -2.41 -15.39 -11.55
CA TYR A 301 -3.75 -15.40 -12.12
C TYR A 301 -4.72 -15.98 -11.09
N GLN A 302 -5.94 -15.43 -11.01
CA GLN A 302 -6.96 -15.84 -10.04
C GLN A 302 -7.18 -17.36 -10.06
N GLY A 303 -6.89 -18.02 -8.94
CA GLY A 303 -7.11 -19.47 -8.76
C GLY A 303 -6.07 -20.39 -9.41
N THR A 304 -4.87 -19.89 -9.75
CA THR A 304 -3.78 -20.69 -10.33
C THR A 304 -2.50 -20.58 -9.52
N THR A 305 -1.62 -21.57 -9.65
CA THR A 305 -0.26 -21.50 -9.11
C THR A 305 0.49 -20.30 -9.71
N PRO A 306 1.26 -19.54 -8.91
CA PRO A 306 2.04 -18.41 -9.41
C PRO A 306 2.96 -18.85 -10.55
N ILE A 307 3.01 -18.06 -11.62
CA ILE A 307 3.93 -18.27 -12.75
C ILE A 307 5.05 -17.26 -12.63
N CYS A 308 6.30 -17.73 -12.65
CA CYS A 308 7.48 -16.88 -12.53
C CYS A 308 8.20 -16.80 -13.86
N TYR A 309 8.50 -15.58 -14.26
CA TYR A 309 9.29 -15.28 -15.43
C TYR A 309 10.66 -14.83 -14.95
N SER A 310 11.70 -15.53 -15.40
CA SER A 310 13.08 -15.09 -15.23
C SER A 310 13.68 -14.78 -16.60
N THR A 311 14.36 -13.65 -16.72
CA THR A 311 15.14 -13.37 -17.93
C THR A 311 16.34 -14.31 -18.09
N CYS A 312 16.66 -15.09 -17.05
CA CYS A 312 17.71 -16.11 -17.04
C CYS A 312 17.17 -17.53 -17.04
N THR A 313 15.91 -17.76 -17.45
CA THR A 313 15.33 -19.10 -17.55
C THR A 313 16.18 -20.05 -18.41
N MET A 314 16.75 -19.58 -19.53
CA MET A 314 17.64 -20.42 -20.35
C MET A 314 18.97 -20.73 -19.67
N LEU A 315 19.50 -19.80 -18.85
CA LEU A 315 20.74 -20.00 -18.10
C LEU A 315 20.59 -21.04 -16.98
N LEU A 316 19.41 -21.08 -16.37
CA LEU A 316 19.09 -21.90 -15.21
C LEU A 316 18.23 -23.12 -15.56
N LYS A 317 18.06 -23.39 -16.85
CA LYS A 317 17.26 -24.50 -17.35
C LYS A 317 17.86 -25.82 -16.86
N SER A 318 17.04 -26.61 -16.16
CA SER A 318 17.47 -27.88 -15.59
C SER A 318 17.22 -29.02 -16.56
N TYR A 319 18.27 -29.80 -16.89
CA TYR A 319 18.14 -31.10 -17.56
C TYR A 319 17.69 -32.18 -16.57
N SER A 320 18.34 -32.20 -15.40
CA SER A 320 17.99 -33.07 -14.27
C SER A 320 17.89 -32.22 -13.01
N HIS A 321 16.97 -32.59 -12.12
CA HIS A 321 16.80 -31.91 -10.85
C HIS A 321 17.76 -32.48 -9.79
N ASP A 322 17.91 -33.80 -9.69
CA ASP A 322 18.77 -34.44 -8.68
C ASP A 322 19.66 -35.51 -9.31
N PRO A 323 20.97 -35.24 -9.53
CA PRO A 323 21.68 -33.98 -9.25
C PRO A 323 21.20 -32.82 -10.16
N TRP A 324 21.47 -31.57 -9.74
CA TRP A 324 21.08 -30.39 -10.52
C TRP A 324 22.02 -30.20 -11.72
N LEU A 325 21.56 -30.63 -12.89
CA LEU A 325 22.29 -30.54 -14.15
C LEU A 325 21.72 -29.38 -14.97
N LEU A 326 22.55 -28.38 -15.27
CA LEU A 326 22.19 -27.27 -16.15
C LEU A 326 22.35 -27.67 -17.62
N ASP A 327 21.33 -27.40 -18.42
CA ASP A 327 21.33 -27.59 -19.87
C ASP A 327 22.00 -26.36 -20.52
N LEU A 328 23.26 -26.49 -20.94
CA LEU A 328 24.00 -25.35 -21.49
C LEU A 328 23.41 -24.88 -22.84
N TYR A 329 23.06 -25.84 -23.69
CA TYR A 329 22.50 -25.63 -25.03
C TYR A 329 21.72 -26.90 -25.40
N GLY A 330 20.42 -26.76 -25.67
CA GLY A 330 19.48 -27.87 -25.85
C GLY A 330 19.80 -28.88 -26.97
N GLU A 331 18.88 -29.81 -27.18
CA GLU A 331 19.00 -31.06 -27.96
C GLU A 331 19.70 -30.87 -29.33
N TYR A 332 20.79 -31.63 -29.52
CA TYR A 332 21.58 -31.68 -30.74
C TYR A 332 20.85 -32.50 -31.81
N HIS A 333 20.35 -31.85 -32.88
CA HIS A 333 19.94 -32.59 -34.09
C HIS A 333 21.15 -32.72 -35.01
N ASP A 334 21.65 -33.94 -35.08
CA ASP A 334 22.75 -34.38 -35.93
C ASP A 334 22.46 -34.07 -37.41
N GLU A 335 23.46 -33.47 -38.08
CA GLU A 335 23.77 -33.49 -39.53
C GLU A 335 24.40 -32.18 -40.07
N SER A 336 24.55 -31.14 -39.26
CA SER A 336 25.49 -30.04 -39.51
C SER A 336 25.72 -29.29 -38.21
N PRO A 337 26.96 -28.89 -37.83
CA PRO A 337 27.13 -27.96 -36.72
C PRO A 337 26.45 -26.67 -37.15
N GLY A 338 25.22 -26.45 -36.68
CA GLY A 338 24.41 -25.28 -37.01
C GLY A 338 25.18 -24.05 -36.58
N LEU A 339 25.90 -23.46 -37.52
CA LEU A 339 26.63 -22.22 -37.35
C LEU A 339 25.63 -21.18 -36.87
N ILE A 340 25.84 -20.65 -35.67
CA ILE A 340 24.98 -19.58 -35.17
C ILE A 340 25.27 -18.35 -36.07
N SER A 341 24.29 -17.98 -36.90
CA SER A 341 24.45 -16.85 -37.80
C SER A 341 24.36 -15.55 -37.00
N TRP A 342 25.47 -14.83 -36.97
CA TRP A 342 25.58 -13.44 -36.49
C TRP A 342 24.64 -12.51 -37.27
N ASN A 343 24.10 -11.47 -36.62
CA ASN A 343 23.35 -10.42 -37.30
C ASN A 343 24.17 -9.86 -38.49
N ALA A 344 23.55 -9.77 -39.67
CA ALA A 344 24.14 -9.54 -40.99
C ALA A 344 24.93 -8.22 -41.17
N SER A 345 25.14 -7.44 -40.11
CA SER A 345 25.74 -6.10 -40.12
C SER A 345 27.27 -6.02 -40.07
N LEU A 346 28.01 -7.08 -39.71
CA LEU A 346 29.49 -7.08 -39.75
C LEU A 346 30.09 -7.44 -41.14
N TYR A 347 29.25 -7.73 -42.13
CA TYR A 347 29.59 -8.51 -43.33
C TYR A 347 30.03 -7.69 -44.55
N SER A 348 30.61 -6.50 -44.39
CA SER A 348 30.94 -5.63 -45.52
C SER A 348 32.39 -5.69 -46.01
N ALA A 349 33.07 -6.84 -45.93
CA ALA A 349 34.44 -6.98 -46.45
C ALA A 349 34.79 -8.38 -46.99
N GLY A 350 34.22 -8.76 -48.13
CA GLY A 350 34.84 -9.62 -49.19
C GLY A 350 35.56 -10.94 -48.84
N GLY A 351 35.42 -11.50 -47.63
CA GLY A 351 36.09 -12.73 -47.18
C GLY A 351 35.12 -13.84 -46.76
N VAL A 352 35.65 -15.04 -46.51
CA VAL A 352 34.86 -16.16 -45.94
C VAL A 352 34.33 -15.72 -44.57
N PRO A 353 33.00 -15.77 -44.35
CA PRO A 353 32.40 -15.30 -43.11
C PRO A 353 32.93 -16.10 -41.90
N PRO A 354 33.17 -15.43 -40.76
CA PRO A 354 33.59 -16.12 -39.55
C PRO A 354 32.51 -17.09 -39.10
N THR A 355 32.86 -18.37 -39.02
CA THR A 355 32.01 -19.43 -38.51
C THR A 355 32.21 -19.62 -37.01
N PHE A 356 31.10 -19.72 -36.27
CA PHE A 356 31.07 -19.92 -34.82
C PHE A 356 30.27 -21.18 -34.49
N GLY A 357 30.78 -21.97 -33.56
CA GLY A 357 30.14 -23.20 -33.10
C GLY A 357 30.71 -23.63 -31.76
N PHE A 358 30.10 -24.67 -31.20
CA PHE A 358 30.44 -25.24 -29.90
C PHE A 358 30.88 -26.70 -30.07
N ARG A 359 31.88 -27.13 -29.31
CA ARG A 359 32.39 -28.51 -29.31
C ARG A 359 31.72 -29.30 -28.21
N TYR A 360 30.63 -29.97 -28.56
CA TYR A 360 29.87 -30.79 -27.62
C TYR A 360 30.66 -32.01 -27.11
N ASP A 361 31.68 -32.45 -27.85
CA ASP A 361 32.61 -33.53 -27.50
C ASP A 361 33.79 -33.11 -26.63
N SER A 362 33.81 -31.85 -26.17
CA SER A 362 34.85 -31.35 -25.28
C SER A 362 34.98 -32.19 -24.00
N PRO A 363 36.20 -32.55 -23.57
CA PRO A 363 36.41 -33.20 -22.28
C PRO A 363 36.07 -32.30 -21.08
N ALA A 364 35.92 -30.98 -21.30
CA ALA A 364 35.49 -30.04 -20.28
C ALA A 364 33.98 -30.11 -19.96
N LEU A 365 33.21 -30.85 -20.75
CA LEU A 365 31.75 -30.96 -20.64
C LEU A 365 31.33 -32.37 -20.26
N GLN A 366 30.29 -32.46 -19.42
CA GLN A 366 29.60 -33.73 -19.20
C GLN A 366 28.54 -33.92 -20.29
N LYS A 367 28.37 -35.15 -20.77
CA LYS A 367 27.34 -35.53 -21.74
C LYS A 367 26.28 -36.37 -21.07
N GLN A 368 25.02 -35.99 -21.28
CA GLN A 368 23.86 -36.74 -20.81
C GLN A 368 22.85 -36.87 -21.94
N GLY A 369 22.78 -38.06 -22.57
CA GLY A 369 22.09 -38.23 -23.84
C GLY A 369 22.70 -37.31 -24.91
N ASP A 370 21.86 -36.55 -25.60
CA ASP A 370 22.26 -35.60 -26.65
C ASP A 370 22.50 -34.17 -26.14
N HIS A 371 22.65 -34.00 -24.82
CA HIS A 371 22.85 -32.70 -24.17
C HIS A 371 24.24 -32.57 -23.55
N ALA A 372 24.84 -31.38 -23.68
CA ALA A 372 25.99 -30.96 -22.89
C ALA A 372 25.49 -30.30 -21.60
N VAL A 373 25.90 -30.86 -20.46
CA VAL A 373 25.40 -30.45 -19.14
C VAL A 373 26.52 -30.01 -18.21
N LEU A 374 26.17 -29.13 -17.26
CA LEU A 374 27.02 -28.79 -16.12
C LEU A 374 26.35 -29.23 -14.83
N GLU A 375 27.04 -30.05 -14.05
CA GLU A 375 26.63 -30.41 -12.71
C GLU A 375 26.95 -29.28 -11.73
N VAL A 376 25.90 -28.73 -11.11
CA VAL A 376 26.04 -27.76 -10.02
C VAL A 376 26.32 -28.53 -8.73
N LEU A 377 27.50 -28.34 -8.15
CA LEU A 377 27.91 -28.99 -6.91
C LEU A 377 27.31 -28.30 -5.69
N TYR A 378 27.34 -26.97 -5.69
CA TYR A 378 26.75 -26.10 -4.67
C TYR A 378 26.62 -24.68 -5.22
N CYS A 379 25.92 -23.81 -4.50
CA CYS A 379 25.98 -22.38 -4.79
C CYS A 379 26.41 -21.56 -3.58
N LEU A 380 26.87 -20.35 -3.87
CA LEU A 380 27.20 -19.31 -2.92
C LEU A 380 26.19 -18.18 -3.15
N ALA A 381 25.27 -18.01 -2.20
CA ALA A 381 24.19 -17.05 -2.29
C ALA A 381 24.47 -15.84 -1.37
N GLU A 382 24.36 -14.64 -1.91
CA GLU A 382 24.52 -13.39 -1.17
C GLU A 382 23.27 -13.13 -0.32
N ASP A 383 23.46 -12.98 0.99
CA ASP A 383 22.36 -12.65 1.91
C ASP A 383 21.66 -11.36 1.45
N ARG A 384 20.34 -11.42 1.37
CA ARG A 384 19.51 -10.25 1.12
C ARG A 384 19.33 -9.53 2.44
N ASN A 385 19.76 -8.27 2.49
CA ASN A 385 19.31 -7.34 3.53
C ASN A 385 18.11 -6.56 2.95
N PRO A 386 16.86 -7.08 3.08
CA PRO A 386 15.71 -6.38 2.53
C PRO A 386 15.55 -5.05 3.27
N THR A 387 15.60 -3.97 2.50
CA THR A 387 15.33 -2.63 3.01
C THR A 387 13.84 -2.37 2.94
N CYS A 388 13.19 -2.28 4.09
CA CYS A 388 11.79 -1.88 4.18
C CYS A 388 11.72 -0.36 4.37
N ALA A 389 10.60 0.22 3.95
CA ALA A 389 10.34 1.64 4.12
C ALA A 389 8.98 1.90 4.75
N VAL A 390 8.87 2.98 5.52
CA VAL A 390 7.57 3.56 5.85
C VAL A 390 7.30 4.68 4.84
N ALA A 391 6.14 4.61 4.20
CA ALA A 391 5.76 5.53 3.15
C ALA A 391 4.47 6.28 3.47
N VAL A 392 4.35 7.48 2.92
CA VAL A 392 3.12 8.29 2.93
C VAL A 392 2.53 8.35 1.53
N SER A 393 1.27 7.95 1.39
CA SER A 393 0.47 8.17 0.18
C SER A 393 -0.04 9.60 0.15
N LYS A 394 0.59 10.44 -0.68
CA LYS A 394 0.19 11.84 -0.87
C LYS A 394 -1.24 11.97 -1.39
N THR A 395 -1.69 11.08 -2.28
CA THR A 395 -3.05 11.08 -2.84
C THR A 395 -4.10 10.84 -1.76
N LEU A 396 -3.89 9.84 -0.90
CA LEU A 396 -4.83 9.55 0.20
C LEU A 396 -4.81 10.67 1.25
N LEU A 397 -3.62 11.17 1.59
CA LEU A 397 -3.46 12.29 2.51
C LEU A 397 -4.17 13.56 2.00
N MET A 398 -4.11 13.84 0.70
CA MET A 398 -4.80 14.96 0.06
C MET A 398 -6.33 14.85 0.19
N ALA A 399 -6.89 13.64 -0.01
CA ALA A 399 -8.33 13.42 0.17
C ALA A 399 -8.79 13.71 1.61
N VAL A 400 -7.98 13.33 2.60
CA VAL A 400 -8.22 13.65 4.01
C VAL A 400 -8.12 15.16 4.25
N ILE A 401 -7.07 15.81 3.74
CA ILE A 401 -6.88 17.27 3.89
C ILE A 401 -8.06 18.05 3.31
N VAL A 402 -8.52 17.72 2.10
CA VAL A 402 -9.70 18.37 1.49
C VAL A 402 -10.92 18.22 2.40
N SER A 403 -11.12 17.03 2.97
CA SER A 403 -12.22 16.77 3.90
C SER A 403 -12.12 17.62 5.17
N VAL A 404 -10.92 17.77 5.74
CA VAL A 404 -10.69 18.60 6.94
C VAL A 404 -10.84 20.09 6.61
N VAL A 405 -10.39 20.56 5.45
CA VAL A 405 -10.60 21.96 4.98
C VAL A 405 -12.09 22.26 4.90
N LEU A 406 -12.88 21.41 4.24
CA LEU A 406 -14.33 21.59 4.13
C LEU A 406 -15.01 21.63 5.49
N LYS A 407 -14.56 20.81 6.45
CA LYS A 407 -15.04 20.84 7.84
C LYS A 407 -14.70 22.15 8.55
N VAL A 408 -13.45 22.59 8.52
CA VAL A 408 -13.03 23.85 9.15
C VAL A 408 -13.81 25.02 8.59
N MET A 409 -13.93 25.12 7.26
CA MET A 409 -14.69 26.17 6.59
C MET A 409 -16.17 26.15 7.02
N THR A 410 -16.77 24.97 7.10
CA THR A 410 -18.16 24.83 7.56
C THR A 410 -18.31 25.24 9.01
N CYS A 411 -17.43 24.82 9.90
CA CYS A 411 -17.50 25.17 11.32
C CYS A 411 -17.34 26.67 11.56
N VAL A 412 -16.46 27.35 10.81
CA VAL A 412 -16.34 28.81 10.82
C VAL A 412 -17.61 29.48 10.30
N LEU A 413 -18.16 28.98 9.18
CA LEU A 413 -19.42 29.47 8.61
C LEU A 413 -20.58 29.31 9.59
N VAL A 414 -20.64 28.20 10.33
CA VAL A 414 -21.66 27.93 11.34
C VAL A 414 -21.60 28.95 12.48
N ILE A 415 -20.41 29.26 12.99
CA ILE A 415 -20.23 30.29 14.02
C ILE A 415 -20.68 31.66 13.50
N TRP A 416 -20.33 31.99 12.25
CA TRP A 416 -20.65 33.27 11.64
C TRP A 416 -22.16 33.43 11.37
N VAL A 417 -22.80 32.43 10.75
CA VAL A 417 -24.23 32.46 10.39
C VAL A 417 -25.13 32.35 11.61
N LEU A 418 -24.80 31.50 12.59
CA LEU A 418 -25.53 31.45 13.86
C LEU A 418 -25.33 32.72 14.68
N GLY A 419 -24.32 33.56 14.38
CA GLY A 419 -24.28 34.99 14.66
C GLY A 419 -24.81 35.43 16.02
N SER A 420 -26.11 35.74 16.12
CA SER A 420 -26.80 36.16 17.35
C SER A 420 -27.74 35.10 17.94
N ASP A 421 -27.96 33.99 17.25
CA ASP A 421 -28.83 32.92 17.69
C ASP A 421 -28.21 32.15 18.86
N GLU A 422 -29.09 31.69 19.74
CA GLU A 422 -28.79 30.89 20.92
C GLU A 422 -29.42 29.52 20.77
N PRO A 423 -28.70 28.56 20.16
CA PRO A 423 -29.15 27.19 20.09
C PRO A 423 -29.26 26.61 21.51
N LEU A 424 -30.38 25.93 21.77
CA LEU A 424 -30.62 25.17 22.99
C LEU A 424 -29.89 23.81 22.86
N VAL A 425 -28.58 23.82 23.09
CA VAL A 425 -27.73 22.64 22.84
C VAL A 425 -27.99 21.54 23.85
N THR A 426 -28.22 21.92 25.10
CA THR A 426 -28.47 21.01 26.22
C THR A 426 -29.86 21.23 26.81
N PRO A 427 -30.41 20.25 27.54
CA PRO A 427 -31.61 20.46 28.34
C PRO A 427 -31.45 21.60 29.36
N GLY A 428 -30.23 21.82 29.86
CA GLY A 428 -29.91 22.94 30.75
C GLY A 428 -30.11 24.31 30.09
N ASP A 429 -29.68 24.45 28.83
CA ASP A 429 -29.90 25.66 28.04
C ASP A 429 -31.40 25.92 27.86
N ALA A 430 -32.17 24.87 27.61
CA ALA A 430 -33.63 24.95 27.51
C ALA A 430 -34.24 25.47 28.82
N VAL A 431 -33.96 24.82 29.96
CA VAL A 431 -34.48 25.22 31.27
C VAL A 431 -34.13 26.68 31.58
N SER A 432 -32.88 27.08 31.36
CA SER A 432 -32.44 28.46 31.57
C SER A 432 -33.20 29.45 30.67
N SER A 433 -33.41 29.11 29.40
CA SER A 433 -34.17 29.92 28.44
C SER A 433 -35.65 30.04 28.84
N PHE A 434 -36.32 28.95 29.20
CA PHE A 434 -37.73 28.93 29.60
C PHE A 434 -38.00 29.66 30.91
N LEU A 435 -37.04 29.65 31.85
CA LEU A 435 -37.14 30.44 33.08
C LEU A 435 -36.96 31.94 32.83
N SER A 436 -36.04 32.31 31.93
CA SER A 436 -35.72 33.71 31.63
C SER A 436 -36.78 34.38 30.76
N CYS A 437 -37.36 33.64 29.81
CA CYS A 437 -38.43 34.09 28.94
C CYS A 437 -39.55 33.04 28.98
N PRO A 438 -40.58 33.18 29.83
CA PRO A 438 -41.71 32.26 29.88
C PRO A 438 -42.57 32.34 28.61
N ASP A 439 -43.22 31.23 28.22
CA ASP A 439 -44.15 31.22 27.09
C ASP A 439 -45.44 32.02 27.39
N ASP A 440 -45.94 32.78 26.41
CA ASP A 440 -47.15 33.61 26.55
C ASP A 440 -48.43 32.79 26.82
N LYS A 441 -48.46 31.52 26.41
CA LYS A 441 -49.59 30.61 26.66
C LYS A 441 -49.47 29.97 28.04
N ARG A 442 -49.80 30.74 29.08
CA ARG A 442 -49.82 30.31 30.50
C ARG A 442 -50.81 29.17 30.82
N GLU A 443 -51.64 28.76 29.88
CA GLU A 443 -52.71 27.77 30.11
C GLU A 443 -52.25 26.31 30.04
N THR A 444 -51.06 26.03 29.50
CA THR A 444 -50.57 24.65 29.32
C THR A 444 -49.22 24.50 30.02
N GLY A 445 -49.18 23.80 31.15
CA GLY A 445 -47.93 23.48 31.86
C GLY A 445 -47.03 22.50 31.09
N LEU A 446 -45.90 22.08 31.68
CA LEU A 446 -45.07 21.01 31.13
C LEU A 446 -45.92 19.76 30.90
N THR A 447 -45.99 19.31 29.65
CA THR A 447 -46.77 18.12 29.26
C THR A 447 -45.91 17.17 28.44
N THR A 448 -46.22 15.87 28.50
CA THR A 448 -45.54 14.87 27.68
C THR A 448 -46.22 14.74 26.34
N GLN A 449 -45.44 14.51 25.29
CA GLN A 449 -45.98 14.25 23.97
C GLN A 449 -46.92 13.03 23.96
N ASP A 450 -46.70 12.06 24.84
CA ASP A 450 -47.59 10.91 25.03
C ASP A 450 -48.93 11.30 25.64
N ALA A 451 -48.98 12.28 26.55
CA ALA A 451 -50.24 12.80 27.07
C ALA A 451 -51.07 13.48 25.97
N VAL A 452 -50.42 14.25 25.10
CA VAL A 452 -51.04 14.91 23.94
C VAL A 452 -51.54 13.87 22.92
N ARG A 453 -50.74 12.83 22.63
CA ARG A 453 -51.14 11.74 21.73
C ARG A 453 -52.33 10.93 22.26
N LYS A 454 -52.41 10.73 23.58
CA LYS A 454 -53.51 10.00 24.23
C LYS A 454 -54.79 10.84 24.35
N SER A 455 -54.66 12.16 24.51
CA SER A 455 -55.78 13.10 24.54
C SER A 455 -56.45 13.27 23.16
N GLY A 456 -55.67 13.16 22.07
CA GLY A 456 -56.17 13.29 20.70
C GLY A 456 -56.99 12.09 20.18
N SER A 457 -58.22 11.92 20.67
CA SER A 457 -59.24 11.13 19.96
C SER A 457 -59.89 12.02 18.89
N LYS A 458 -59.44 11.88 17.63
CA LYS A 458 -60.07 12.40 16.39
C LYS A 458 -60.13 13.93 16.13
N GLN A 459 -59.48 14.79 16.90
CA GLN A 459 -59.45 16.23 16.59
C GLN A 459 -58.02 16.81 16.54
N THR A 460 -57.86 17.95 15.88
CA THR A 460 -56.59 18.48 15.35
C THR A 460 -55.47 18.55 16.40
N LYS A 461 -54.20 18.35 15.99
CA LYS A 461 -53.01 18.37 16.88
C LYS A 461 -52.99 19.55 17.87
N THR A 462 -53.52 20.70 17.45
CA THR A 462 -53.64 21.94 18.20
C THR A 462 -54.61 21.90 19.39
N GLU A 463 -55.65 21.06 19.36
CA GLU A 463 -56.63 20.94 20.45
C GLU A 463 -56.11 20.08 21.61
N GLY A 464 -55.38 18.99 21.30
CA GLY A 464 -54.82 18.08 22.31
C GLY A 464 -53.79 18.72 23.25
N TYR A 465 -53.16 19.84 22.86
CA TYR A 465 -52.29 20.60 23.76
C TYR A 465 -53.07 21.49 24.74
N ARG A 466 -54.30 21.94 24.38
CA ARG A 466 -55.10 22.89 25.18
C ARG A 466 -55.92 22.24 26.30
N GLU A 467 -56.29 20.98 26.16
CA GLU A 467 -57.21 20.29 27.11
C GLU A 467 -56.52 19.63 28.32
N LEU A 468 -55.20 19.78 28.46
CA LEU A 468 -54.43 19.06 29.48
C LEU A 468 -54.33 19.88 30.78
N GLY A 469 -55.18 19.53 31.76
CA GLY A 469 -55.09 20.04 33.13
C GLY A 469 -53.92 19.45 33.94
N PRO A 470 -53.73 19.91 35.19
CA PRO A 470 -52.64 19.42 36.06
C PRO A 470 -52.72 17.91 36.29
N THR A 471 -51.68 17.19 35.90
CA THR A 471 -51.57 15.73 36.10
C THR A 471 -50.83 15.40 37.39
N ARG A 472 -51.42 14.52 38.23
CA ARG A 472 -50.76 14.02 39.44
C ARG A 472 -49.54 13.18 39.06
N TRP A 473 -48.38 13.51 39.64
CA TRP A 473 -47.17 12.69 39.50
C TRP A 473 -47.44 11.28 40.05
N ALA A 474 -47.34 10.27 39.19
CA ALA A 474 -47.47 8.87 39.56
C ALA A 474 -46.10 8.20 39.41
N HIS A 475 -45.54 7.74 40.53
CA HIS A 475 -44.25 7.06 40.52
C HIS A 475 -44.36 5.71 39.82
N GLN A 476 -43.93 5.61 38.57
CA GLN A 476 -43.78 4.34 37.86
C GLN A 476 -42.37 3.78 38.10
N ARG A 477 -42.28 2.48 38.48
CA ARG A 477 -40.99 1.78 38.56
C ARG A 477 -40.51 1.45 37.15
N TYR A 478 -39.67 2.30 36.58
CA TYR A 478 -38.98 2.00 35.33
C TYR A 478 -37.76 1.13 35.60
N ARG A 479 -37.54 0.11 34.77
CA ARG A 479 -36.25 -0.60 34.69
C ARG A 479 -35.32 0.23 33.80
N LEU A 480 -34.01 0.20 34.01
CA LEU A 480 -33.03 0.94 33.16
C LEU A 480 -33.26 0.70 31.66
N ALA A 481 -33.58 -0.53 31.25
CA ALA A 481 -33.85 -0.89 29.86
C ALA A 481 -35.16 -0.32 29.28
N SER A 482 -36.10 0.14 30.12
CA SER A 482 -37.37 0.73 29.67
C SER A 482 -37.28 2.23 29.32
N ALA A 483 -36.12 2.86 29.50
CA ALA A 483 -35.88 4.25 29.09
C ALA A 483 -35.84 4.43 27.56
N VAL A 484 -35.50 3.37 26.81
CA VAL A 484 -35.40 3.41 25.34
C VAL A 484 -36.50 2.53 24.72
N PRO A 485 -37.27 3.02 23.73
CA PRO A 485 -38.33 2.23 23.10
C PRO A 485 -37.79 0.93 22.49
N ARG A 486 -38.53 -0.18 22.62
CA ARG A 486 -38.14 -1.49 22.04
C ARG A 486 -37.81 -1.42 20.54
N LYS A 487 -38.52 -0.57 19.80
CA LYS A 487 -38.26 -0.34 18.37
C LYS A 487 -36.86 0.21 18.10
N VAL A 488 -36.39 1.12 18.95
CA VAL A 488 -35.04 1.71 18.85
C VAL A 488 -33.99 0.64 19.18
N TRP A 489 -34.21 -0.16 20.23
CA TRP A 489 -33.33 -1.30 20.55
C TRP A 489 -33.22 -2.30 19.39
N ILE A 490 -34.35 -2.67 18.78
CA ILE A 490 -34.36 -3.59 17.63
C ILE A 490 -33.62 -2.97 16.45
N LEU A 491 -33.97 -1.74 16.07
CA LEU A 491 -33.37 -1.06 14.92
C LEU A 491 -31.86 -0.89 15.08
N THR A 492 -31.40 -0.38 16.22
CA THR A 492 -29.96 -0.18 16.47
C THR A 492 -29.21 -1.51 16.49
N THR A 493 -29.77 -2.53 17.13
CA THR A 493 -29.17 -3.88 17.12
C THR A 493 -29.09 -4.44 15.71
N CYS A 494 -30.15 -4.30 14.88
CA CYS A 494 -30.15 -4.75 13.48
C CYS A 494 -29.11 -4.03 12.61
N ILE A 495 -28.94 -2.71 12.78
CA ILE A 495 -27.95 -1.94 12.03
C ILE A 495 -26.53 -2.36 12.43
N LEU A 496 -26.28 -2.50 13.73
CA LEU A 496 -24.98 -2.94 14.23
C LEU A 496 -24.67 -4.38 13.81
N SER A 497 -25.63 -5.30 13.90
CA SER A 497 -25.45 -6.69 13.49
C SER A 497 -25.24 -6.81 11.98
N PHE A 498 -25.92 -6.00 11.17
CA PHE A 498 -25.66 -5.92 9.73
C PHE A 498 -24.24 -5.42 9.44
N GLY A 499 -23.78 -4.36 10.13
CA GLY A 499 -22.41 -3.87 9.99
C GLY A 499 -21.35 -4.91 10.38
N ILE A 500 -21.57 -5.64 11.48
CA ILE A 500 -20.69 -6.73 11.92
C ILE A 500 -20.70 -7.88 10.91
N ALA A 501 -21.88 -8.29 10.42
CA ALA A 501 -22.01 -9.34 9.42
C ALA A 501 -21.29 -8.97 8.12
N LEU A 502 -21.40 -7.71 7.68
CA LEU A 502 -20.71 -7.21 6.51
C LEU A 502 -19.18 -7.23 6.72
N ALA A 503 -18.68 -6.75 7.86
CA ALA A 503 -17.26 -6.79 8.18
C ALA A 503 -16.72 -8.22 8.26
N LEU A 504 -17.46 -9.15 8.89
CA LEU A 504 -17.11 -10.56 8.93
C LEU A 504 -17.12 -11.19 7.53
N SER A 505 -18.06 -10.81 6.67
CA SER A 505 -18.09 -11.33 5.30
C SER A 505 -16.88 -10.90 4.49
N PHE A 506 -16.46 -9.64 4.59
CA PHE A 506 -15.22 -9.16 3.95
C PHE A 506 -13.99 -9.85 4.53
N PHE A 507 -13.95 -10.05 5.85
CA PHE A 507 -12.86 -10.77 6.51
C PHE A 507 -12.76 -12.22 6.04
N ILE A 508 -13.90 -12.93 5.93
CA ILE A 508 -13.96 -14.30 5.43
C ILE A 508 -13.53 -14.36 3.95
N VAL A 509 -14.00 -13.42 3.13
CA VAL A 509 -13.59 -13.34 1.71
C VAL A 509 -12.08 -13.13 1.60
N GLN A 510 -11.50 -12.24 2.42
CA GLN A 510 -10.05 -12.01 2.44
C GLN A 510 -9.30 -13.27 2.88
N MET A 511 -9.72 -13.93 3.97
CA MET A 511 -9.09 -15.17 4.44
C MET A 511 -9.18 -16.31 3.43
N LEU A 512 -10.30 -16.41 2.69
CA LEU A 512 -10.46 -17.40 1.62
C LEU A 512 -9.60 -17.06 0.39
N ALA A 513 -9.40 -15.77 0.10
CA ALA A 513 -8.51 -15.32 -0.97
C ALA A 513 -7.03 -15.52 -0.62
N ASP A 514 -6.66 -15.44 0.66
CA ASP A 514 -5.29 -15.68 1.12
C ASP A 514 -4.97 -17.18 1.30
N ALA A 515 -6.01 -18.03 1.37
CA ALA A 515 -5.88 -19.49 1.57
C ALA A 515 -5.98 -20.33 0.28
N GLY A 516 -6.27 -19.71 -0.87
CA GLY A 516 -6.33 -20.37 -2.18
C GLY A 516 -5.33 -19.75 -3.14
#